data_AF-A0A3N5VGB0-F1
#
_entry.id   AF-A0A3N5VGB0-F1
#
_cell.length_a   1.000
_cell.length_b   1.000
_cell.length_c   1.000
_cell.angle_alpha   90.00
_cell.angle_beta   90.00
_cell.angle_gamma   90.00
#
_symmetry.space_group_name_H-M   'P 1'
#
loop_
_entity.id
_entity.type
_entity.pdbx_description
1 polymer ?
#
loop_
_entity_poly.entity_id
_entity_poly.type
_entity_poly.pdbx_seq_one_letter_code
_entity_poly.pdbx_strand_id
1 'polypeptide(L)'
;MESSPDLKFLRILENIRYHFDFLFRRGFHIVSVLFVDQNYENWQVSMMTDDYLIKIYSCMGKVNLALSTLQLYNDVGLFELNDLIYFINGNENFSDPPEEAPINETQSFQRIARLLEKYVDDILETIEKILILPSTDYPSITSNNPDQLSKDN
;
A
#
# COMPACT_ATOMS: atom_id res chain seq x y z
N MET A 1 -26.99 14.26 10.73
CA MET A 1 -27.52 13.38 9.67
C MET A 1 -26.48 12.32 9.43
N GLU A 2 -26.77 11.06 9.79
CA GLU A 2 -25.89 9.93 9.46
C GLU A 2 -25.90 9.74 7.94
N SER A 3 -24.73 9.72 7.32
CA SER A 3 -24.59 9.41 5.90
C SER A 3 -24.95 7.94 5.68
N SER A 4 -25.85 7.64 4.74
CA SER A 4 -26.08 6.25 4.34
C SER A 4 -24.79 5.65 3.76
N PRO A 5 -24.61 4.32 3.87
CA PRO A 5 -23.48 3.58 3.30
C PRO A 5 -23.10 3.99 1.87
N ASP A 6 -24.10 4.12 1.00
CA ASP A 6 -23.92 4.46 -0.41
C ASP A 6 -23.35 5.87 -0.60
N LEU A 7 -23.75 6.82 0.25
CA LEU A 7 -23.23 8.20 0.19
C LEU A 7 -21.77 8.27 0.65
N LYS A 8 -21.38 7.48 1.64
CA LYS A 8 -19.98 7.44 2.11
C LYS A 8 -19.07 6.79 1.08
N PHE A 9 -19.52 5.70 0.45
CA PHE A 9 -18.85 5.09 -0.70
C PHE A 9 -18.58 6.09 -1.82
N LEU A 10 -19.63 6.77 -2.30
CA LEU A 10 -19.51 7.75 -3.39
C LEU A 10 -18.53 8.86 -3.03
N ARG A 11 -18.62 9.39 -1.80
CA ARG A 11 -17.74 10.44 -1.31
C ARG A 11 -16.27 10.02 -1.28
N ILE A 12 -15.95 8.78 -0.89
CA ILE A 12 -14.58 8.26 -0.89
C ILE A 12 -14.03 8.20 -2.31
N LEU A 13 -14.81 7.68 -3.26
CA LEU A 13 -14.38 7.62 -4.66
C LEU A 13 -14.24 9.01 -5.29
N GLU A 14 -15.13 9.95 -4.96
CA GLU A 14 -15.02 11.34 -5.37
C GLU A 14 -13.76 12.01 -4.81
N ASN A 15 -13.48 11.81 -3.52
CA ASN A 15 -12.26 12.31 -2.89
C ASN A 15 -11.01 11.74 -3.57
N ILE A 16 -11.00 10.44 -3.89
CA ILE A 16 -9.88 9.81 -4.60
C ILE A 16 -9.70 10.42 -5.98
N ARG A 17 -10.78 10.53 -6.77
CA ARG A 17 -10.74 11.15 -8.10
C ARG A 17 -10.28 12.60 -8.05
N TYR A 18 -10.73 13.36 -7.05
CA TYR A 18 -10.40 14.77 -6.92
C TYR A 18 -8.96 14.99 -6.47
N HIS A 19 -8.50 14.27 -5.44
CA HIS A 19 -7.17 14.50 -4.86
C HIS A 19 -6.05 13.74 -5.56
N PHE A 20 -6.34 12.58 -6.17
CA PHE A 20 -5.35 11.75 -6.86
C PHE A 20 -5.54 11.76 -8.38
N ASP A 21 -6.13 12.82 -8.96
CA ASP A 21 -6.31 12.95 -10.42
C ASP A 21 -4.98 12.77 -11.18
N PHE A 22 -3.86 13.20 -10.60
CA PHE A 22 -2.53 13.02 -11.18
C PHE A 22 -2.16 11.54 -11.40
N LEU A 23 -2.65 10.61 -10.58
CA LEU A 23 -2.46 9.17 -10.80
C LEU A 23 -3.23 8.69 -12.02
N PHE A 24 -4.48 9.14 -12.19
CA PHE A 24 -5.28 8.81 -13.37
C PHE A 24 -4.65 9.35 -14.65
N ARG A 25 -4.13 10.58 -14.62
CA ARG A 25 -3.37 11.17 -15.74
C ARG A 25 -2.09 10.38 -16.07
N ARG A 26 -1.52 9.68 -15.10
CA ARG A 26 -0.36 8.78 -15.26
C ARG A 26 -0.73 7.35 -15.66
N GLY A 27 -2.01 7.05 -15.90
CA GLY A 27 -2.47 5.73 -16.37
C GLY A 27 -2.97 4.78 -15.28
N PHE A 28 -2.90 5.19 -14.00
CA PHE A 28 -3.46 4.36 -12.93
C PHE A 28 -4.97 4.27 -13.03
N HIS A 29 -5.50 3.06 -12.87
CA HIS A 29 -6.93 2.79 -12.81
C HIS A 29 -7.28 2.03 -11.53
N ILE A 30 -8.49 2.25 -11.02
CA ILE A 30 -8.99 1.53 -9.85
C ILE A 30 -9.29 0.08 -10.26
N VAL A 31 -8.66 -0.88 -9.58
CA VAL A 31 -8.86 -2.32 -9.81
C VAL A 31 -9.68 -3.00 -8.72
N SER A 32 -9.72 -2.42 -7.52
CA SER A 32 -10.46 -2.99 -6.39
C SER A 32 -10.85 -1.92 -5.38
N VAL A 33 -12.03 -2.10 -4.78
CA VAL A 33 -12.53 -1.28 -3.68
C VAL A 33 -13.06 -2.24 -2.61
N LEU A 34 -12.58 -2.10 -1.37
CA LEU A 34 -12.96 -2.94 -0.24
C LEU A 34 -13.41 -2.07 0.93
N PHE A 35 -14.49 -2.48 1.58
CA PHE A 35 -14.95 -1.93 2.86
C PHE A 35 -14.97 -3.04 3.89
N VAL A 36 -14.31 -2.82 5.01
CA VAL A 36 -14.02 -3.87 5.99
C VAL A 36 -15.02 -3.87 7.13
N ASP A 37 -15.63 -2.73 7.43
CA ASP A 37 -16.58 -2.58 8.53
C ASP A 37 -17.94 -2.00 8.09
N GLN A 38 -18.94 -2.17 8.97
CA GLN A 38 -20.32 -1.71 8.76
C GLN A 38 -20.46 -0.19 8.75
N ASN A 39 -19.49 0.53 9.31
CA ASN A 39 -19.48 2.00 9.38
C ASN A 39 -18.67 2.61 8.23
N TYR A 40 -18.09 1.79 7.36
CA TYR A 40 -17.22 2.15 6.25
C TYR A 40 -16.02 3.02 6.69
N GLU A 41 -15.54 2.88 7.93
CA GLU A 41 -14.39 3.65 8.43
C GLU A 41 -13.07 3.05 7.99
N ASN A 42 -13.02 1.73 7.88
CA ASN A 42 -11.90 0.99 7.33
C ASN A 42 -12.23 0.60 5.89
N TRP A 43 -11.49 1.20 4.96
CA TRP A 43 -11.68 1.03 3.53
C TRP A 43 -10.35 1.00 2.80
N GLN A 44 -10.34 0.40 1.62
CA GLN A 44 -9.16 0.30 0.77
C GLN A 44 -9.56 0.46 -0.68
N VAL A 45 -8.81 1.25 -1.43
CA VAL A 45 -8.87 1.36 -2.88
C VAL A 45 -7.52 0.99 -3.45
N SER A 46 -7.51 0.00 -4.33
CA SER A 46 -6.32 -0.44 -5.05
C SER A 46 -6.34 0.13 -6.46
N MET A 47 -5.22 0.73 -6.85
CA MET A 47 -5.00 1.33 -8.16
C MET A 47 -3.76 0.69 -8.79
N MET A 48 -3.80 0.47 -10.10
CA MET A 48 -2.70 -0.14 -10.84
C MET A 48 -2.40 0.57 -12.14
N THR A 49 -1.13 0.60 -12.53
CA THR A 49 -0.65 0.88 -13.89
C THR A 49 0.54 -0.01 -14.14
N ASP A 50 0.63 -0.62 -15.32
CA ASP A 50 1.73 -1.53 -15.68
C ASP A 50 2.03 -2.54 -14.55
N ASP A 51 3.25 -2.54 -14.03
CA ASP A 51 3.68 -3.40 -12.93
C ASP A 51 3.60 -2.74 -11.55
N TYR A 52 2.91 -1.61 -11.40
CA TYR A 52 2.80 -0.88 -10.14
C TYR A 52 1.44 -1.06 -9.47
N LEU A 53 1.47 -1.21 -8.15
CA LEU A 53 0.30 -1.28 -7.30
C LEU A 53 0.37 -0.19 -6.23
N ILE A 54 -0.68 0.64 -6.18
CA ILE A 54 -0.90 1.62 -5.13
C ILE A 54 -2.16 1.20 -4.35
N LYS A 55 -2.07 1.23 -3.02
CA LYS A 55 -3.22 1.11 -2.13
C LYS A 55 -3.40 2.41 -1.36
N ILE A 56 -4.54 3.05 -1.54
CA ILE A 56 -5.02 4.16 -0.72
C ILE A 56 -6.01 3.55 0.26
N TYR A 57 -5.83 3.76 1.55
CA TYR A 57 -6.68 3.10 2.55
C TYR A 57 -6.92 3.97 3.77
N SER A 58 -8.05 3.77 4.43
CA SER A 58 -8.34 4.36 5.73
C SER A 58 -8.26 3.29 6.81
N CYS A 59 -7.60 3.64 7.91
CA CYS A 59 -7.63 2.87 9.15
C CYS A 59 -7.93 3.84 10.30
N MET A 60 -9.01 3.59 11.05
CA MET A 60 -9.43 4.42 12.18
C MET A 60 -9.55 5.92 11.82
N GLY A 61 -10.10 6.22 10.64
CA GLY A 61 -10.32 7.59 10.15
C GLY A 61 -9.07 8.30 9.61
N LYS A 62 -7.91 7.63 9.57
CA LYS A 62 -6.69 8.16 8.96
C LYS A 62 -6.49 7.56 7.57
N VAL A 63 -6.32 8.43 6.58
CA VAL A 63 -5.96 8.02 5.21
C VAL A 63 -4.46 7.80 5.13
N ASN A 64 -4.07 6.64 4.61
CA ASN A 64 -2.70 6.22 4.37
C ASN A 64 -2.54 5.74 2.93
N LEU A 65 -1.30 5.54 2.53
CA LEU A 65 -0.96 5.07 1.20
C LEU A 65 0.25 4.17 1.26
N ALA A 66 0.16 3.02 0.60
CA ALA A 66 1.28 2.12 0.41
C ALA A 66 1.40 1.73 -1.06
N LEU A 67 2.62 1.51 -1.53
CA LEU A 67 2.87 1.16 -2.92
C LEU A 67 4.06 0.21 -3.10
N SER A 68 4.06 -0.50 -4.21
CA SER A 68 5.11 -1.43 -4.63
C SER A 68 4.99 -1.75 -6.11
N THR A 69 5.96 -2.48 -6.66
CA THR A 69 5.74 -3.21 -7.91
C THR A 69 4.99 -4.51 -7.61
N LEU A 70 4.34 -5.09 -8.61
CA LEU A 70 3.64 -6.37 -8.50
C LEU A 70 4.59 -7.50 -8.13
N GLN A 71 5.80 -7.48 -8.68
CA GLN A 71 6.83 -8.45 -8.35
C GLN A 71 7.23 -8.34 -6.88
N LEU A 72 7.61 -7.14 -6.43
CA LEU A 72 7.98 -6.88 -5.03
C LEU A 72 6.82 -7.16 -4.08
N TYR A 73 5.58 -6.85 -4.48
CA TYR A 73 4.40 -7.12 -3.66
C TYR A 73 4.25 -8.60 -3.30
N ASN A 74 4.54 -9.50 -4.24
CA ASN A 74 4.44 -10.94 -4.00
C ASN A 74 5.55 -11.46 -3.07
N ASP A 75 6.72 -10.81 -3.08
CA ASP A 75 7.89 -11.27 -2.32
C ASP A 75 7.99 -10.63 -0.93
N VAL A 76 7.74 -9.32 -0.83
CA VAL A 76 7.96 -8.53 0.40
C VAL A 76 6.77 -7.65 0.80
N GLY A 77 5.77 -7.49 -0.06
CA GLY A 77 4.57 -6.70 0.23
C GLY A 77 4.65 -5.25 -0.24
N LEU A 78 3.84 -4.40 0.42
CA LEU A 78 3.76 -2.97 0.12
C LEU A 78 4.62 -2.16 1.08
N PHE A 79 5.14 -1.04 0.58
CA PHE A 79 5.88 -0.09 1.38
C PHE A 79 5.00 1.13 1.67
N GLU A 80 4.94 1.55 2.94
CA GLU A 80 4.23 2.76 3.33
C GLU A 80 4.88 3.99 2.73
N LEU A 81 4.06 4.94 2.27
CA LEU A 81 4.52 6.17 1.61
C LEU A 81 5.51 6.94 2.48
N ASN A 82 5.22 7.08 3.77
CA ASN A 82 6.08 7.84 4.68
C ASN A 82 7.46 7.19 4.85
N ASP A 83 7.53 5.85 4.87
CA ASP A 83 8.77 5.11 5.00
C ASP A 83 9.63 5.25 3.74
N LEU A 84 9.01 5.19 2.56
CA LEU A 84 9.68 5.41 1.28
C LEU A 84 10.26 6.82 1.18
N ILE A 85 9.50 7.83 1.59
CA ILE A 85 10.00 9.21 1.54
C ILE A 85 11.14 9.41 2.56
N TYR A 86 11.03 8.84 3.76
CA TYR A 86 12.12 8.85 4.74
C TYR A 86 13.40 8.22 4.16
N PHE A 87 13.26 7.10 3.46
CA PHE A 87 14.37 6.42 2.79
C PHE A 87 15.01 7.28 1.70
N ILE A 88 14.20 7.91 0.83
CA ILE A 88 14.67 8.79 -0.25
C ILE A 88 15.46 9.99 0.31
N ASN A 89 14.98 10.58 1.39
CA ASN A 89 15.62 11.76 1.99
C ASN A 89 16.81 11.43 2.91
N GLY A 90 17.21 10.15 3.03
CA GLY A 90 18.50 9.76 3.61
C GLY A 90 18.75 10.24 5.05
N ASN A 91 17.71 10.25 5.90
CA ASN A 91 17.74 10.81 7.27
C ASN A 91 18.04 12.31 7.37
N GLU A 92 18.15 13.06 6.27
CA GLU A 92 18.23 14.53 6.34
C GLU A 92 16.87 15.06 6.78
N ASN A 93 16.72 15.28 8.08
CA ASN A 93 15.59 15.93 8.74
C ASN A 93 14.32 15.87 7.90
N PHE A 94 13.71 14.69 7.81
CA PHE A 94 12.27 14.60 7.54
C PHE A 94 11.57 15.19 8.77
N SER A 95 11.80 16.48 9.01
CA SER A 95 10.84 17.33 9.65
C SER A 95 9.68 17.28 8.69
N ASP A 96 8.75 16.35 8.93
CA ASP A 96 7.34 16.69 8.75
C ASP A 96 7.27 18.17 9.13
N PRO A 97 6.85 19.10 8.24
CA PRO A 97 6.43 20.38 8.77
C PRO A 97 5.51 20.04 9.94
N PRO A 98 5.55 20.76 11.07
CA PRO A 98 4.59 20.58 12.14
C PRO A 98 3.21 21.06 11.64
N GLU A 99 2.70 20.48 10.57
CA GLU A 99 1.30 20.45 10.22
C GLU A 99 0.71 19.46 11.20
N GLU A 100 -0.05 20.02 12.14
CA GLU A 100 -0.89 19.31 13.08
C GLU A 100 -1.46 18.04 12.43
N ALA A 101 -1.46 16.93 13.19
CA ALA A 101 -2.07 15.68 12.72
C ALA A 101 -3.43 16.00 12.09
N PRO A 102 -3.72 15.48 10.88
CA PRO A 102 -4.88 15.93 10.12
C PRO A 102 -6.14 15.81 10.99
N ILE A 103 -6.86 16.92 11.09
CA ILE A 103 -8.00 17.08 12.01
C ILE A 103 -9.20 16.27 11.49
N ASN A 104 -9.20 15.92 10.20
CA ASN A 104 -10.23 15.09 9.57
C ASN A 104 -9.71 14.32 8.33
N GLU A 105 -10.57 13.44 7.82
CA GLU A 105 -10.31 12.58 6.65
C GLU A 105 -9.97 13.41 5.39
N THR A 106 -10.66 14.53 5.13
CA THR A 106 -10.38 15.40 3.97
C THR A 106 -8.97 15.99 4.01
N GLN A 107 -8.51 16.46 5.18
CA GLN A 107 -7.14 16.94 5.34
C GLN A 107 -6.12 15.81 5.17
N SER A 108 -6.45 14.60 5.64
CA SER A 108 -5.62 13.41 5.44
C SER A 108 -5.46 13.09 3.95
N PHE A 109 -6.57 13.11 3.20
CA PHE A 109 -6.56 12.97 1.74
C PHE A 109 -5.63 13.97 1.06
N GLN A 110 -5.78 15.26 1.38
CA GLN A 110 -4.97 16.33 0.80
C GLN A 110 -3.48 16.17 1.11
N ARG A 111 -3.14 15.86 2.37
CA ARG A 111 -1.75 15.67 2.80
C ARG A 111 -1.11 14.50 2.04
N ILE A 112 -1.74 13.33 2.04
CA ILE A 112 -1.21 12.13 1.38
C ILE A 112 -1.09 12.34 -0.13
N ALA A 113 -2.08 12.96 -0.76
CA ALA A 113 -2.02 13.26 -2.19
C ALA A 113 -0.87 14.19 -2.55
N ARG A 114 -0.66 15.28 -1.79
CA ARG A 114 0.46 16.21 -2.00
C ARG A 114 1.82 15.56 -1.79
N LEU A 115 1.95 14.72 -0.76
CA LEU A 115 3.19 13.99 -0.50
C LEU A 115 3.50 13.04 -1.66
N LEU A 116 2.52 12.23 -2.07
CA LEU A 116 2.72 11.32 -3.19
C LEU A 116 3.03 12.09 -4.48
N GLU A 117 2.27 13.13 -4.82
CA GLU A 117 2.51 13.93 -6.04
C GLU A 117 3.91 14.53 -6.08
N LYS A 118 4.44 14.96 -4.93
CA LYS A 118 5.79 15.51 -4.82
C LYS A 118 6.88 14.46 -5.07
N TYR A 119 6.71 13.24 -4.58
CA TYR A 119 7.76 12.21 -4.56
C TYR A 119 7.50 11.03 -5.49
N VAL A 120 6.41 11.01 -6.24
CA VAL A 120 5.97 9.81 -6.98
C VAL A 120 7.06 9.30 -7.93
N ASP A 121 7.77 10.16 -8.64
CA ASP A 121 8.84 9.74 -9.55
C ASP A 121 10.01 9.11 -8.79
N ASP A 122 10.50 9.77 -7.75
CA ASP A 122 11.60 9.28 -6.90
C ASP A 122 11.23 7.96 -6.20
N ILE A 123 9.97 7.82 -5.79
CA ILE A 123 9.46 6.60 -5.17
C ILE A 123 9.45 5.44 -6.16
N LEU A 124 8.90 5.64 -7.37
CA LEU A 124 8.85 4.58 -8.37
C LEU A 124 10.26 4.13 -8.75
N GLU A 125 11.19 5.08 -8.97
CA GLU A 125 12.59 4.77 -9.22
C GLU A 125 13.25 4.03 -8.04
N THR A 126 12.93 4.42 -6.81
CA THR A 126 13.45 3.76 -5.60
C THR A 126 12.97 2.32 -5.50
N ILE A 127 11.68 2.09 -5.74
CA ILE A 127 11.08 0.76 -5.68
C ILE A 127 11.72 -0.17 -6.73
N GLU A 128 11.97 0.32 -7.95
CA GLU A 128 12.65 -0.47 -9.00
C GLU A 128 14.08 -0.89 -8.60
N LYS A 129 14.75 -0.11 -7.76
CA LYS A 129 16.10 -0.41 -7.27
C LYS A 129 16.13 -1.40 -6.10
N ILE A 130 14.98 -1.74 -5.50
CA ILE A 130 14.91 -2.72 -4.43
C ILE A 130 15.18 -4.11 -5.03
N LEU A 131 16.39 -4.60 -4.80
CA LEU A 131 16.81 -5.93 -5.27
C LEU A 131 16.08 -7.02 -4.49
N ILE A 132 15.29 -7.82 -5.22
CA ILE A 132 14.77 -9.08 -4.70
C ILE A 132 15.90 -10.10 -4.78
N LEU A 133 16.42 -10.49 -3.63
CA LEU A 133 17.33 -11.64 -3.60
C LEU A 133 16.51 -12.88 -4.00
N PRO A 134 17.01 -13.71 -4.94
CA PRO A 134 16.30 -14.93 -5.31
C PRO A 134 16.04 -15.75 -4.05
N SER A 135 14.78 -16.15 -3.86
CA SER A 135 14.41 -17.09 -2.81
C SER A 135 15.31 -18.32 -2.97
N THR A 136 16.11 -18.59 -1.94
CA THR A 136 16.84 -19.86 -1.90
C THR A 136 15.77 -20.95 -1.81
N ASP A 137 15.62 -21.71 -2.89
CA ASP A 137 14.86 -22.96 -2.88
C ASP A 137 15.37 -23.78 -1.70
N TYR A 138 14.61 -23.81 -0.60
CA TYR A 138 14.86 -24.74 0.48
C TYR A 138 14.66 -26.14 -0.12
N PRO A 139 15.69 -27.00 -0.16
CA PRO A 139 15.49 -28.36 -0.61
C PRO A 139 14.44 -29.00 0.29
N SER A 140 13.36 -29.46 -0.33
CA SER A 140 12.30 -30.22 0.35
C SER A 140 12.96 -31.41 1.02
N ILE A 141 12.97 -31.43 2.36
CA ILE A 141 13.40 -32.58 3.13
C ILE A 141 12.41 -33.70 2.79
N THR A 142 12.84 -34.61 1.92
CA THR A 142 12.15 -35.88 1.73
C THR A 142 12.27 -36.63 3.04
N SER A 143 11.13 -36.72 3.74
CA SER A 143 10.99 -37.54 4.94
C SER A 143 11.30 -38.99 4.58
N ASN A 144 12.45 -39.48 5.03
CA ASN A 144 12.77 -40.90 4.97
C ASN A 144 11.86 -41.64 5.96
N ASN A 145 10.94 -42.44 5.41
CA ASN A 145 10.14 -43.43 6.14
C ASN A 145 11.04 -44.34 7.01
N PRO A 146 10.81 -44.47 8.32
CA PRO A 146 11.42 -45.50 9.14
C PRO A 146 10.44 -46.67 9.32
N ASP A 147 10.15 -47.40 8.25
CA ASP A 147 9.44 -48.69 8.31
C ASP A 147 10.33 -49.79 7.75
N GLN A 148 11.48 -50.02 8.39
CA GLN A 148 12.19 -51.30 8.33
C GLN A 148 12.98 -51.53 9.63
N LEU A 149 12.34 -52.13 10.63
CA LEU A 149 13.00 -52.97 11.62
C LEU A 149 11.96 -53.85 12.32
N SER A 150 11.54 -54.90 11.62
CA SER A 150 11.00 -56.10 12.25
C SER A 150 11.58 -57.29 11.53
N LYS A 151 12.75 -57.75 11.99
CA LYS A 151 13.16 -59.15 12.01
C LYS A 151 14.16 -59.36 13.16
N ASP A 152 13.90 -60.43 13.89
CA ASP A 152 14.82 -61.21 14.74
C ASP A 152 15.04 -60.72 16.19
N ASN A 153 14.17 -61.20 17.09
CA ASN A 153 14.51 -62.15 18.16
C ASN A 153 13.25 -62.76 18.81
#